data_AF-A0A7X8DGW9-F1
#
_entry.id   AF-A0A7X8DGW9-F1
#
_cell.length_a   1.000
_cell.length_b   1.000
_cell.length_c   1.000
_cell.angle_alpha   90.00
_cell.angle_beta   90.00
_cell.angle_gamma   90.00
#
_symmetry.space_group_name_H-M   'P 1'
#
loop_
_entity.id
_entity.type
_entity.pdbx_description
1 polymer ?
#
loop_
_entity_poly.entity_id
_entity_poly.type
_entity_poly.pdbx_seq_one_letter_code
_entity_poly.pdbx_strand_id
1 'polypeptide(L)'
;MRVKTSSLAIIIVVAIIIILPLTVLSSGFFAPPAEKICSGVEFMGVHLGGLNREGALSRLSEVERDLRAKRVTLRYQDWQATPLLNEIGFELDKETMITAALNVGKEGSLVKRWRERKQIEKTGLSLRAVANYREEKLAQRVQDLTTDIVTAPVDASFQVSAGGRVTVSPSRDGTGVDLTKLKKDIVEALHSNQQEVVLTLKPLAAARTTEQLQDMHIEGLLGGYTTHFDSSATSRTYNISVAGRAFDELLVRPGQVVSFNEIVGPRSFEAGYKTAPVIVNNELVDGLGGGVCQVSTTLYNSVLLANLEIVERYNHSMPISYVPIGRDATVVYDALDFKFCNNTADYLYLKSYIGSGQITINIYGNTAYKKDVRVEAYVTRELDYNVIYEDDPNLPEGTEVVKKEGAKGFIAFTERVVSENGREIKRDSQSYSDYTPVNQVIAVGTGEAAPQMAPGAVDDAQDTSTGRPGVDGNTENSREHHPVIPGSKPSNSESR
;
A
#
# COMPACT_ATOMS: atom_id res chain seq x y z
N MET A 1 43.82 -51.43 83.91
CA MET A 1 42.96 -50.34 83.36
C MET A 1 43.32 -50.07 81.89
N ARG A 2 42.80 -50.84 80.93
CA ARG A 2 43.10 -50.61 79.49
C ARG A 2 42.11 -51.34 78.56
N VAL A 3 40.80 -51.16 78.73
CA VAL A 3 39.79 -51.76 77.83
C VAL A 3 38.62 -50.80 77.50
N LYS A 4 38.60 -49.54 77.97
CA LYS A 4 37.45 -48.64 77.74
C LYS A 4 37.57 -47.68 76.55
N THR A 5 38.76 -47.49 75.96
CA THR A 5 38.97 -46.53 74.86
C THR A 5 38.74 -47.13 73.47
N SER A 6 39.03 -48.41 73.26
CA SER A 6 38.83 -49.10 71.97
C SER A 6 37.34 -49.27 71.63
N SER A 7 36.52 -49.63 72.61
CA SER A 7 35.06 -49.78 72.42
C SER A 7 34.38 -48.45 72.07
N LEU A 8 34.81 -47.34 72.67
CA LEU A 8 34.27 -46.00 72.38
C LEU A 8 34.66 -45.52 70.98
N ALA A 9 35.91 -45.74 70.56
CA ALA A 9 36.37 -45.42 69.21
C ALA A 9 35.62 -46.23 68.14
N ILE A 10 35.36 -47.53 68.40
CA ILE A 10 34.56 -48.38 67.52
C ILE A 10 33.11 -47.88 67.46
N ILE A 11 32.50 -47.49 68.58
CA ILE A 11 31.14 -46.93 68.60
C ILE A 11 31.08 -45.61 67.83
N ILE A 12 32.07 -44.72 67.96
CA ILE A 12 32.13 -43.45 67.22
C ILE A 12 32.31 -43.72 65.72
N VAL A 13 33.18 -44.65 65.33
CA VAL A 13 33.40 -45.01 63.92
C VAL A 13 32.15 -45.66 63.34
N VAL A 14 31.48 -46.56 64.08
CA VAL A 14 30.20 -47.16 63.66
C VAL A 14 29.09 -46.11 63.59
N ALA A 15 29.03 -45.17 64.54
CA ALA A 15 28.12 -44.04 64.49
C ALA A 15 28.40 -43.14 63.28
N ILE A 16 29.65 -42.87 62.93
CA ILE A 16 30.00 -42.11 61.72
C ILE A 16 29.65 -42.92 60.46
N ILE A 17 29.93 -44.22 60.41
CA ILE A 17 29.65 -45.07 59.24
C ILE A 17 28.14 -45.29 59.04
N ILE A 18 27.31 -45.22 60.09
CA ILE A 18 25.87 -45.45 59.98
C ILE A 18 25.10 -44.11 59.99
N ILE A 19 25.38 -43.24 60.95
CA ILE A 19 24.64 -41.98 61.16
C ILE A 19 25.07 -40.92 60.13
N LEU A 20 26.34 -40.86 59.71
CA LEU A 20 26.75 -39.86 58.70
C LEU A 20 26.09 -40.12 57.34
N PRO A 21 26.09 -41.34 56.76
CA PRO A 21 25.34 -41.58 55.53
C PRO A 21 23.84 -41.44 55.74
N LEU A 22 23.26 -41.87 56.87
CA LEU A 22 21.83 -41.63 57.14
C LEU A 22 21.48 -40.13 57.20
N THR A 23 22.33 -39.31 57.82
CA THR A 23 22.13 -37.86 57.91
C THR A 23 22.37 -37.17 56.57
N VAL A 24 23.34 -37.63 55.77
CA VAL A 24 23.56 -37.14 54.40
C VAL A 24 22.40 -37.54 53.48
N LEU A 25 21.87 -38.77 53.59
CA LEU A 25 20.69 -39.24 52.87
C LEU A 25 19.42 -38.46 53.28
N SER A 26 19.18 -38.26 54.57
CA SER A 26 18.01 -37.51 55.07
C SER A 26 18.12 -36.00 54.85
N SER A 27 19.32 -35.46 54.69
CA SER A 27 19.55 -34.04 54.38
C SER A 27 19.16 -33.66 52.94
N GLY A 28 18.79 -34.64 52.10
CA GLY A 28 18.48 -34.42 50.69
C GLY A 28 19.70 -34.10 49.83
N PHE A 29 20.92 -34.38 50.31
CA PHE A 29 22.18 -34.11 49.62
C PHE A 29 22.27 -34.81 48.25
N PHE A 30 21.75 -36.04 48.15
CA PHE A 30 21.67 -36.83 46.92
C PHE A 30 20.29 -36.82 46.26
N ALA A 31 19.34 -36.00 46.73
CA ALA A 31 18.00 -35.99 46.17
C ALA A 31 18.05 -35.56 44.69
N PRO A 32 17.39 -36.31 43.78
CA PRO A 32 17.30 -35.91 42.38
C PRO A 32 16.60 -34.54 42.27
N PRO A 33 16.90 -33.74 41.23
CA PRO A 33 16.22 -32.48 41.04
C PRO A 33 14.73 -32.76 40.85
N ALA A 34 13.91 -32.44 41.85
CA ALA A 34 12.46 -32.52 41.72
C ALA A 34 12.00 -31.54 40.64
N GLU A 35 10.91 -31.85 39.92
CA GLU A 35 10.22 -30.91 39.02
C GLU A 35 9.51 -29.76 39.79
N LYS A 36 9.80 -29.62 41.07
CA LYS A 36 9.25 -28.62 41.97
C LYS A 36 10.25 -27.50 42.24
N ILE A 37 9.72 -26.31 42.50
CA ILE A 37 10.49 -25.12 42.89
C ILE A 37 11.05 -25.34 44.31
N CYS A 38 12.29 -24.87 44.55
CA CYS A 38 12.93 -24.97 45.86
C CYS A 38 12.08 -24.32 46.96
N SER A 39 12.01 -24.96 48.13
CA SER A 39 11.36 -24.36 49.30
C SER A 39 12.02 -23.02 49.66
N GLY A 40 11.22 -22.04 50.09
CA GLY A 40 11.67 -20.67 50.40
C GLY A 40 11.72 -19.72 49.20
N VAL A 41 11.47 -20.19 47.96
CA VAL A 41 11.32 -19.30 46.80
C VAL A 41 9.94 -18.63 46.81
N GLU A 42 9.91 -17.33 46.62
CA GLU A 42 8.70 -16.51 46.57
C GLU A 42 8.81 -15.41 45.50
N PHE A 43 7.70 -14.75 45.20
CA PHE A 43 7.68 -13.56 44.36
C PHE A 43 6.68 -12.55 44.95
N MET A 44 7.18 -11.37 45.34
CA MET A 44 6.37 -10.30 45.96
C MET A 44 5.51 -10.79 47.14
N GLY A 45 6.06 -11.65 47.99
CA GLY A 45 5.36 -12.23 49.15
C GLY A 45 4.45 -13.43 48.83
N VAL A 46 4.33 -13.84 47.56
CA VAL A 46 3.62 -15.07 47.18
C VAL A 46 4.59 -16.25 47.13
N HIS A 47 4.35 -17.25 47.98
CA HIS A 47 5.18 -18.45 48.03
C HIS A 47 5.03 -19.31 46.78
N LEU A 48 6.17 -19.64 46.15
CA LEU A 48 6.26 -20.52 44.98
C LEU A 48 6.93 -21.86 45.30
N GLY A 49 7.65 -21.95 46.41
CA GLY A 49 8.33 -23.16 46.85
C GLY A 49 7.40 -24.36 46.97
N GLY A 50 7.85 -25.51 46.46
CA GLY A 50 7.09 -26.76 46.46
C GLY A 50 6.08 -26.91 45.32
N LEU A 51 5.82 -25.86 44.54
CA LEU A 51 4.95 -25.93 43.37
C LEU A 51 5.68 -26.54 42.16
N ASN A 52 4.94 -27.24 41.31
CA ASN A 52 5.38 -27.59 39.95
C ASN A 52 5.14 -26.41 38.99
N ARG A 53 5.49 -26.57 37.71
CA ARG A 53 5.31 -25.55 36.67
C ARG A 53 3.89 -24.99 36.61
N GLU A 54 2.88 -25.86 36.56
CA GLU A 54 1.46 -25.46 36.46
C GLU A 54 0.96 -24.70 37.69
N GLY A 55 1.35 -25.16 38.89
CA GLY A 55 1.02 -24.49 40.14
C GLY A 55 1.67 -23.10 40.22
N ALA A 56 2.94 -23.00 39.81
CA ALA A 56 3.65 -21.73 39.76
C ALA A 56 3.05 -20.75 38.74
N LEU A 57 2.65 -21.25 37.55
CA LEU A 57 1.97 -20.47 36.52
C LEU A 57 0.65 -19.88 37.03
N SER A 58 -0.15 -20.70 37.73
CA SER A 58 -1.40 -20.26 38.35
C SER A 58 -1.15 -19.13 39.37
N ARG A 59 -0.18 -19.32 40.27
CA ARG A 59 0.18 -18.29 41.27
C ARG A 59 0.71 -17.00 40.66
N LEU A 60 1.60 -17.09 39.69
CA LEU A 60 2.11 -15.90 39.01
C LEU A 60 1.02 -15.18 38.20
N SER A 61 0.02 -15.90 37.68
CA SER A 61 -1.11 -15.29 36.98
C SER A 61 -2.06 -14.54 37.92
N GLU A 62 -2.19 -14.98 39.18
CA GLU A 62 -2.88 -14.22 40.23
C GLU A 62 -2.12 -12.91 40.53
N VAL A 63 -0.80 -13.00 40.74
CA VAL A 63 0.05 -11.82 41.00
C VAL A 63 0.04 -10.85 39.81
N GLU A 64 0.11 -11.36 38.58
CA GLU A 64 0.02 -10.53 37.36
C GLU A 64 -1.28 -9.74 37.32
N ARG A 65 -2.42 -10.35 37.69
CA ARG A 65 -3.72 -9.68 37.73
C ARG A 65 -3.71 -8.48 38.66
N ASP A 66 -3.13 -8.66 39.85
CA ASP A 66 -3.01 -7.58 40.85
C ASP A 66 -2.04 -6.50 40.37
N LEU A 67 -0.89 -6.88 39.82
CA LEU A 67 0.09 -5.95 39.26
C LEU A 67 -0.49 -5.12 38.12
N ARG A 68 -1.24 -5.73 37.21
CA ARG A 68 -1.87 -5.04 36.08
C ARG A 68 -2.86 -3.96 36.53
N ALA A 69 -3.46 -4.11 37.71
CA ALA A 69 -4.32 -3.11 38.33
C ALA A 69 -3.56 -2.05 39.16
N LYS A 70 -2.24 -2.21 39.38
CA LYS A 70 -1.42 -1.20 40.05
C LYS A 70 -1.12 -0.02 39.12
N ARG A 71 -0.98 1.14 39.74
CA ARG A 71 -0.57 2.38 39.09
C ARG A 71 0.93 2.58 39.21
N VAL A 72 1.51 3.16 38.17
CA VAL A 72 2.89 3.66 38.17
C VAL A 72 2.86 5.14 37.81
N THR A 73 3.47 5.97 38.64
CA THR A 73 3.62 7.41 38.42
C THR A 73 4.85 7.65 37.57
N LEU A 74 4.63 8.09 36.35
CA LEU A 74 5.64 8.56 35.42
C LEU A 74 5.87 10.05 35.68
N ARG A 75 7.12 10.48 35.82
CA ARG A 75 7.46 11.89 36.08
C ARG A 75 8.52 12.42 35.13
N TYR A 76 8.39 13.69 34.77
CA TYR A 76 9.40 14.45 34.07
C TYR A 76 9.31 15.91 34.48
N GLN A 77 10.28 16.40 35.24
CA GLN A 77 10.21 17.73 35.86
C GLN A 77 8.90 17.89 36.68
N ASP A 78 8.07 18.89 36.32
CA ASP A 78 6.77 19.14 36.94
C ASP A 78 5.62 18.34 36.32
N TRP A 79 5.86 17.70 35.17
CA TRP A 79 4.88 16.83 34.51
C TRP A 79 4.80 15.47 35.21
N GLN A 80 3.58 14.95 35.35
CA GLN A 80 3.34 13.60 35.86
C GLN A 80 2.10 12.97 35.22
N ALA A 81 2.14 11.65 35.07
CA ALA A 81 0.97 10.84 34.75
C ALA A 81 1.01 9.52 35.51
N THR A 82 -0.16 8.98 35.84
CA THR A 82 -0.26 7.78 36.68
C THR A 82 -1.12 6.70 36.01
N PRO A 83 -0.65 6.11 34.89
CA PRO A 83 -1.35 5.02 34.22
C PRO A 83 -1.38 3.74 35.05
N LEU A 84 -2.31 2.85 34.70
CA LEU A 84 -2.27 1.46 35.15
C LEU A 84 -1.20 0.68 34.38
N LEU A 85 -0.57 -0.31 35.00
CA LEU A 85 0.36 -1.19 34.29
C LEU A 85 -0.30 -1.91 33.11
N ASN A 86 -1.59 -2.27 33.23
CA ASN A 86 -2.36 -2.83 32.11
C ASN A 86 -2.52 -1.85 30.93
N GLU A 87 -2.62 -0.55 31.18
CA GLU A 87 -2.82 0.46 30.12
C GLU A 87 -1.58 0.57 29.24
N ILE A 88 -0.39 0.41 29.83
CA ILE A 88 0.89 0.42 29.11
C ILE A 88 1.30 -0.97 28.59
N GLY A 89 0.41 -1.96 28.65
CA GLY A 89 0.63 -3.28 28.08
C GLY A 89 1.61 -4.16 28.84
N PHE A 90 1.81 -3.93 30.14
CA PHE A 90 2.64 -4.75 31.02
C PHE A 90 2.08 -6.17 31.16
N GLU A 91 2.96 -7.17 31.01
CA GLU A 91 2.68 -8.58 31.28
C GLU A 91 3.91 -9.21 31.97
N LEU A 92 3.69 -10.15 32.89
CA LEU A 92 4.81 -10.91 33.46
C LEU A 92 5.30 -11.96 32.46
N ASP A 93 6.61 -12.07 32.29
CA ASP A 93 7.24 -13.21 31.61
C ASP A 93 7.29 -14.42 32.56
N LYS A 94 6.13 -15.05 32.71
CA LYS A 94 5.92 -16.17 33.64
C LYS A 94 6.80 -17.36 33.29
N GLU A 95 7.03 -17.64 32.00
CA GLU A 95 7.84 -18.78 31.59
C GLU A 95 9.32 -18.59 31.97
N THR A 96 9.87 -17.41 31.74
CA THR A 96 11.23 -17.08 32.18
C THR A 96 11.33 -17.12 33.71
N MET A 97 10.35 -16.56 34.42
CA MET A 97 10.32 -16.56 35.89
C MET A 97 10.20 -17.97 36.48
N ILE A 98 9.34 -18.83 35.94
CA ILE A 98 9.19 -20.22 36.38
C ILE A 98 10.45 -21.02 36.10
N THR A 99 11.06 -20.83 34.93
CA THR A 99 12.32 -21.49 34.57
C THR A 99 13.43 -21.10 35.54
N ALA A 100 13.57 -19.80 35.84
CA ALA A 100 14.49 -19.32 36.86
C ALA A 100 14.21 -19.96 38.23
N ALA A 101 12.95 -19.96 38.66
CA ALA A 101 12.51 -20.53 39.94
C ALA A 101 12.80 -22.03 40.05
N LEU A 102 12.59 -22.78 38.96
CA LEU A 102 12.86 -24.21 38.90
C LEU A 102 14.35 -24.52 38.95
N ASN A 103 15.23 -23.63 38.46
CA ASN A 103 16.68 -23.84 38.46
C ASN A 103 17.36 -23.48 39.79
N VAL A 104 16.69 -22.71 40.66
CA VAL A 104 17.19 -22.33 41.99
C VAL A 104 17.66 -23.56 42.78
N GLY A 105 18.90 -23.53 43.26
CA GLY A 105 19.49 -24.63 44.04
C GLY A 105 19.76 -25.92 43.25
N LYS A 106 19.68 -25.89 41.91
CA LYS A 106 19.92 -27.05 41.02
C LYS A 106 21.15 -26.90 40.12
N GLU A 107 21.81 -25.74 40.11
CA GLU A 107 22.98 -25.47 39.29
C GLU A 107 24.33 -25.59 40.04
N GLY A 108 25.40 -25.97 39.34
CA GLY A 108 26.74 -26.14 39.93
C GLY A 108 26.97 -27.47 40.66
N SER A 109 27.96 -27.52 41.55
CA SER A 109 28.36 -28.75 42.28
C SER A 109 27.36 -29.14 43.39
N LEU A 110 27.33 -30.42 43.79
CA LEU A 110 26.39 -30.93 44.80
C LEU A 110 26.45 -30.16 46.14
N VAL A 111 27.65 -29.78 46.58
CA VAL A 111 27.85 -29.00 47.81
C VAL A 111 27.28 -27.58 47.67
N LYS A 112 27.45 -26.93 46.50
CA LYS A 112 26.89 -25.61 46.21
C LYS A 112 25.37 -25.66 46.27
N ARG A 113 24.77 -26.62 45.56
CA ARG A 113 23.32 -26.85 45.52
C ARG A 113 22.72 -27.04 46.91
N TRP A 114 23.33 -27.90 47.73
CA TRP A 114 22.85 -28.16 49.09
C TRP A 114 22.93 -26.90 49.99
N ARG A 115 24.06 -26.18 49.94
CA ARG A 115 24.26 -24.95 50.71
C ARG A 115 23.25 -23.87 50.31
N GLU A 116 23.05 -23.68 49.02
CA GLU A 116 22.09 -22.74 48.45
C GLU A 116 20.66 -23.08 48.89
N ARG A 117 20.23 -24.35 48.75
CA ARG A 117 18.92 -24.80 49.22
C ARG A 117 18.71 -24.55 50.72
N LYS A 118 19.70 -24.88 51.55
CA LYS A 118 19.64 -24.64 53.01
C LYS A 118 19.64 -23.16 53.39
N GLN A 119 20.32 -22.33 52.60
CA GLN A 119 20.31 -20.88 52.79
C GLN A 119 18.95 -20.30 52.45
N ILE A 120 18.40 -20.66 51.28
CA ILE A 120 17.08 -20.18 50.81
C ILE A 120 15.96 -20.64 51.75
N GLU A 121 16.04 -21.86 52.27
CA GLU A 121 15.08 -22.35 53.28
C GLU A 121 15.09 -21.50 54.56
N LYS A 122 16.24 -20.88 54.90
CA LYS A 122 16.37 -20.01 56.08
C LYS A 122 16.05 -18.53 55.81
N THR A 123 16.49 -17.99 54.67
CA THR A 123 16.41 -16.55 54.38
C THR A 123 15.28 -16.19 53.42
N GLY A 124 14.69 -17.17 52.75
CA GLY A 124 13.86 -16.96 51.57
C GLY A 124 14.69 -16.53 50.35
N LEU A 125 14.09 -16.64 49.17
CA LEU A 125 14.57 -16.05 47.93
C LEU A 125 13.39 -15.41 47.18
N SER A 126 13.35 -14.09 47.13
CA SER A 126 12.39 -13.36 46.30
C SER A 126 12.89 -13.28 44.86
N LEU A 127 12.12 -13.80 43.91
CA LEU A 127 12.43 -13.73 42.49
C LEU A 127 12.35 -12.29 41.98
N ARG A 128 13.17 -11.97 40.97
CA ARG A 128 13.05 -10.71 40.24
C ARG A 128 11.93 -10.79 39.22
N ALA A 129 11.17 -9.71 39.09
CA ALA A 129 10.16 -9.60 38.06
C ALA A 129 10.85 -9.58 36.70
N VAL A 130 10.36 -10.39 35.76
CA VAL A 130 10.68 -10.28 34.35
C VAL A 130 9.38 -9.89 33.67
N ALA A 131 9.41 -8.81 32.89
CA ALA A 131 8.21 -8.26 32.27
C ALA A 131 8.38 -8.17 30.76
N ASN A 132 7.32 -8.52 30.06
CA ASN A 132 7.12 -8.27 28.65
C ASN A 132 6.12 -7.13 28.47
N TYR A 133 6.20 -6.45 27.33
CA TYR A 133 5.30 -5.36 27.01
C TYR A 133 4.72 -5.59 25.62
N ARG A 134 3.43 -5.27 25.47
CA ARG A 134 2.83 -5.12 24.14
C ARG A 134 3.37 -3.82 23.52
N GLU A 135 4.38 -3.93 22.67
CA GLU A 135 5.17 -2.77 22.18
C GLU A 135 4.30 -1.66 21.59
N GLU A 136 3.34 -1.99 20.72
CA GLU A 136 2.42 -1.01 20.12
C GLU A 136 1.56 -0.31 21.17
N LYS A 137 1.04 -1.08 22.14
CA LYS A 137 0.19 -0.54 23.21
C LYS A 137 0.98 0.36 24.15
N LEU A 138 2.20 -0.05 24.51
CA LEU A 138 3.12 0.76 25.31
C LEU A 138 3.44 2.06 24.58
N ALA A 139 3.86 1.98 23.32
CA ALA A 139 4.24 3.13 22.51
C ALA A 139 3.08 4.12 22.36
N GLN A 140 1.90 3.64 21.97
CA GLN A 140 0.70 4.47 21.81
C GLN A 140 0.31 5.12 23.14
N ARG A 141 0.21 4.33 24.22
CA ARG A 141 -0.22 4.87 25.52
C ARG A 141 0.77 5.90 26.06
N VAL A 142 2.07 5.66 25.92
CA VAL A 142 3.09 6.63 26.33
C VAL A 142 3.00 7.89 25.47
N GLN A 143 2.82 7.77 24.16
CA GLN A 143 2.63 8.91 23.26
C GLN A 143 1.41 9.75 23.65
N ASP A 144 0.28 9.11 23.91
CA ASP A 144 -0.97 9.79 24.32
C ASP A 144 -0.82 10.54 25.65
N LEU A 145 -0.06 9.98 26.59
CA LEU A 145 0.17 10.61 27.89
C LEU A 145 1.13 11.80 27.79
N THR A 146 2.13 11.71 26.91
CA THR A 146 3.30 12.60 26.93
C THR A 146 3.23 13.74 25.91
N THR A 147 2.06 14.02 25.33
CA THR A 147 1.87 15.08 24.31
C THR A 147 2.41 16.44 24.69
N ASP A 148 2.46 16.75 25.99
CA ASP A 148 2.91 18.04 26.52
C ASP A 148 4.43 18.13 26.71
N ILE A 149 5.13 16.99 26.70
CA ILE A 149 6.58 16.89 26.96
C ILE A 149 7.38 16.26 25.82
N VAL A 150 6.70 15.67 24.82
CA VAL A 150 7.31 15.12 23.61
C VAL A 150 6.97 15.99 22.41
N THR A 151 7.76 15.86 21.35
CA THR A 151 7.48 16.51 20.06
C THR A 151 7.71 15.48 18.98
N ALA A 152 6.72 15.25 18.12
CA ALA A 152 6.89 14.34 16.99
C ALA A 152 7.92 14.90 16.00
N PRO A 153 8.80 14.05 15.42
CA PRO A 153 9.67 14.49 14.35
C PRO A 153 8.83 14.92 13.13
N VAL A 154 9.36 15.87 12.37
CA VAL A 154 8.79 16.34 11.10
C VAL A 154 9.76 15.96 9.99
N ASP A 155 9.29 15.17 9.04
CA ASP A 155 10.07 14.80 7.86
C ASP A 155 10.26 15.97 6.90
N ALA A 156 11.41 16.01 6.24
CA ALA A 156 11.60 16.83 5.07
C ALA A 156 10.71 16.36 3.91
N SER A 157 10.27 17.30 3.07
CA SER A 157 9.42 17.01 1.91
C SER A 157 9.71 17.96 0.75
N PHE A 158 9.43 17.52 -0.48
CA PHE A 158 9.49 18.40 -1.64
C PHE A 158 8.23 19.28 -1.72
N GLN A 159 8.42 20.56 -2.03
CA GLN A 159 7.36 21.49 -2.37
C GLN A 159 7.55 21.95 -3.80
N VAL A 160 6.50 21.84 -4.62
CA VAL A 160 6.52 22.31 -6.01
C VAL A 160 5.74 23.62 -6.10
N SER A 161 6.42 24.70 -6.50
CA SER A 161 5.81 25.99 -6.78
C SER A 161 5.02 25.99 -8.10
N ALA A 162 4.12 26.97 -8.27
CA ALA A 162 3.35 27.14 -9.52
C ALA A 162 4.23 27.31 -10.77
N GLY A 163 5.46 27.82 -10.63
CA GLY A 163 6.43 27.97 -11.71
C GLY A 163 7.27 26.72 -12.00
N GLY A 164 6.99 25.59 -11.34
CA GLY A 164 7.71 24.33 -11.53
C GLY A 164 9.07 24.25 -10.84
N ARG A 165 9.41 25.20 -9.95
CA ARG A 165 10.57 25.13 -9.06
C ARG A 165 10.26 24.24 -7.87
N VAL A 166 11.21 23.39 -7.50
CA VAL A 166 11.14 22.50 -6.33
C VAL A 166 12.00 23.06 -5.20
N THR A 167 11.47 23.03 -3.98
CA THR A 167 12.18 23.40 -2.75
C THR A 167 11.95 22.33 -1.67
N VAL A 168 12.87 22.22 -0.72
CA VAL A 168 12.74 21.25 0.39
C VAL A 168 12.16 21.95 1.62
N SER A 169 11.04 21.44 2.15
CA SER A 169 10.61 21.73 3.52
C SER A 169 11.62 21.11 4.48
N PRO A 170 12.20 21.86 5.42
CA PRO A 170 13.20 21.32 6.32
C PRO A 170 12.59 20.29 7.29
N SER A 171 13.33 19.22 7.53
CA SER A 171 13.07 18.28 8.62
C SER A 171 13.33 18.93 9.97
N ARG A 172 12.66 18.43 11.00
CA ARG A 172 12.93 18.77 12.39
C ARG A 172 12.88 17.52 13.25
N ASP A 173 13.96 17.25 13.98
CA ASP A 173 13.98 16.17 14.94
C ASP A 173 12.94 16.39 16.04
N GLY A 174 12.36 15.29 16.47
CA GLY A 174 11.46 15.23 17.59
C GLY A 174 12.19 14.94 18.90
N THR A 175 11.42 14.91 19.98
CA THR A 175 11.84 14.40 21.27
C THR A 175 10.82 13.35 21.70
N GLY A 176 11.27 12.19 22.17
CA GLY A 176 10.38 11.12 22.61
C GLY A 176 10.88 10.44 23.87
N VAL A 177 10.02 9.64 24.49
CA VAL A 177 10.40 8.85 25.67
C VAL A 177 11.32 7.70 25.27
N ASP A 178 12.37 7.46 26.05
CA ASP A 178 13.17 6.25 25.93
C ASP A 178 12.40 5.05 26.49
N LEU A 179 11.59 4.42 25.62
CA LEU A 179 10.78 3.25 25.98
C LEU A 179 11.62 2.07 26.50
N THR A 180 12.87 1.92 26.06
CA THR A 180 13.73 0.84 26.53
C THR A 180 14.12 1.05 27.98
N LYS A 181 14.54 2.28 28.31
CA LYS A 181 14.85 2.65 29.69
C LYS A 181 13.60 2.62 30.57
N LEU A 182 12.47 3.14 30.07
CA LEU A 182 11.19 3.12 30.78
C LEU A 182 10.78 1.70 31.21
N LYS A 183 10.82 0.72 30.29
CA LYS A 183 10.51 -0.69 30.60
C LYS A 183 11.39 -1.21 31.75
N LYS A 184 12.69 -0.94 31.71
CA LYS A 184 13.64 -1.34 32.75
C LYS A 184 13.35 -0.66 34.09
N ASP A 185 13.10 0.64 34.08
CA ASP A 185 12.87 1.42 35.29
C ASP A 185 11.55 1.01 35.98
N ILE A 186 10.50 0.67 35.22
CA ILE A 186 9.24 0.14 35.77
C ILE A 186 9.48 -1.20 36.50
N VAL A 187 10.27 -2.10 35.91
CA VAL A 187 10.61 -3.39 36.54
C VAL A 187 11.41 -3.17 37.82
N GLU A 188 12.37 -2.23 37.82
CA GLU A 188 13.15 -1.91 39.03
C GLU A 188 12.29 -1.26 40.12
N ALA A 189 11.34 -0.39 39.74
CA ALA A 189 10.40 0.23 40.67
C ALA A 189 9.50 -0.83 41.34
N LEU A 190 9.00 -1.81 40.58
CA LEU A 190 8.26 -2.95 41.13
C LEU A 190 9.08 -3.74 42.14
N HIS A 191 10.38 -3.90 41.90
CA HIS A 191 11.28 -4.64 42.77
C HIS A 191 11.58 -3.91 44.08
N SER A 192 11.74 -2.58 44.00
CA SER A 192 12.00 -1.71 45.16
C SER A 192 10.72 -1.30 45.90
N ASN A 193 9.56 -1.83 45.49
CA ASN A 193 8.23 -1.42 45.97
C ASN A 193 8.00 0.11 45.87
N GLN A 194 8.60 0.72 44.85
CA GLN A 194 8.40 2.12 44.49
C GLN A 194 7.32 2.21 43.42
N GLN A 195 6.57 3.31 43.43
CA GLN A 195 5.51 3.57 42.45
C GLN A 195 5.88 4.72 41.50
N GLU A 196 7.11 5.24 41.57
CA GLU A 196 7.55 6.40 40.80
C GLU A 196 8.68 6.02 39.84
N VAL A 197 8.55 6.45 38.58
CA VAL A 197 9.56 6.27 37.52
C VAL A 197 9.81 7.61 36.85
N VAL A 198 11.08 8.06 36.87
CA VAL A 198 11.50 9.28 36.17
C VAL A 198 11.75 8.96 34.70
N LEU A 199 10.98 9.61 33.81
CA LEU A 199 11.13 9.47 32.37
C LEU A 199 12.46 10.05 31.91
N THR A 200 13.07 9.36 30.95
CA THR A 200 14.20 9.89 30.19
C THR A 200 13.72 10.16 28.77
N LEU A 201 13.90 11.40 28.32
CA LEU A 201 13.63 11.78 26.94
C LEU A 201 14.89 11.61 26.09
N LYS A 202 14.70 11.29 24.82
CA LYS A 202 15.77 11.18 23.82
C LYS A 202 15.35 11.87 22.52
N PRO A 203 16.31 12.36 21.72
CA PRO A 203 16.03 12.80 20.36
C PRO A 203 15.39 11.68 19.54
N LEU A 204 14.39 12.03 18.74
CA LEU A 204 13.80 11.18 17.72
C LEU A 204 14.12 11.79 16.35
N ALA A 205 14.99 11.13 15.59
CA ALA A 205 15.35 11.61 14.26
C ALA A 205 14.13 11.62 13.33
N ALA A 206 14.05 12.63 12.46
CA ALA A 206 13.16 12.58 11.31
C ALA A 206 13.49 11.38 10.41
N ALA A 207 12.47 10.73 9.84
CA ALA A 207 12.67 9.60 8.95
C ALA A 207 13.30 10.04 7.62
N ARG A 208 13.00 11.27 7.20
CA ARG A 208 13.62 11.95 6.05
C ARG A 208 14.23 13.26 6.51
N THR A 209 15.54 13.39 6.35
CA THR A 209 16.30 14.60 6.71
C THR A 209 16.32 15.61 5.56
N THR A 210 16.51 16.88 5.91
CA THR A 210 16.66 17.97 4.93
C THR A 210 17.81 17.69 3.96
N GLU A 211 18.93 17.26 4.51
CA GLU A 211 20.18 16.97 3.81
C GLU A 211 19.96 15.84 2.80
N GLN A 212 19.31 14.75 3.20
CA GLN A 212 18.97 13.64 2.29
C GLN A 212 18.15 14.08 1.07
N LEU A 213 17.20 15.00 1.24
CA LEU A 213 16.40 15.49 0.11
C LEU A 213 17.15 16.52 -0.73
N GLN A 214 18.04 17.31 -0.13
CA GLN A 214 18.90 18.25 -0.86
C GLN A 214 19.93 17.52 -1.73
N ASP A 215 20.52 16.44 -1.22
CA ASP A 215 21.48 15.58 -1.94
C ASP A 215 20.88 14.87 -3.16
N MET A 216 19.55 14.88 -3.30
CA MET A 216 18.86 14.37 -4.49
C MET A 216 18.90 15.34 -5.68
N HIS A 217 19.27 16.60 -5.45
CA HIS A 217 19.36 17.68 -6.46
C HIS A 217 18.10 17.85 -7.33
N ILE A 218 16.91 17.69 -6.74
CA ILE A 218 15.64 17.94 -7.42
C ILE A 218 15.30 19.44 -7.31
N GLU A 219 15.50 20.18 -8.40
CA GLU A 219 15.43 21.65 -8.40
C GLU A 219 14.23 22.20 -9.18
N GLY A 220 13.81 21.50 -10.24
CA GLY A 220 12.77 22.03 -11.12
C GLY A 220 12.32 21.09 -12.23
N LEU A 221 11.34 21.56 -13.01
CA LEU A 221 10.68 20.79 -14.06
C LEU A 221 11.62 20.51 -15.24
N LEU A 222 11.83 19.23 -15.55
CA LEU A 222 12.54 18.78 -16.75
C LEU A 222 11.60 18.63 -17.94
N GLY A 223 10.45 18.01 -17.73
CA GLY A 223 9.44 17.81 -18.77
C GLY A 223 8.10 17.40 -18.18
N GLY A 224 7.03 17.63 -18.92
CA GLY A 224 5.68 17.28 -18.50
C GLY A 224 4.73 17.24 -19.68
N TYR A 225 3.71 16.41 -19.59
CA TYR A 225 2.71 16.25 -20.65
C TYR A 225 1.33 16.04 -20.05
N THR A 226 0.32 16.51 -20.78
CA THR A 226 -1.08 16.44 -20.40
C THR A 226 -1.88 15.72 -21.48
N THR A 227 -2.76 14.82 -21.07
CA THR A 227 -3.81 14.28 -21.93
C THR A 227 -5.18 14.55 -21.32
N HIS A 228 -6.21 14.61 -22.16
CA HIS A 228 -7.58 14.93 -21.77
C HIS A 228 -8.48 13.70 -21.87
N PHE A 229 -9.50 13.63 -21.02
CA PHE A 229 -10.49 12.57 -21.00
C PHE A 229 -11.87 13.10 -20.61
N ASP A 230 -12.90 12.37 -21.00
CA ASP A 230 -14.27 12.65 -20.57
C ASP A 230 -14.43 12.35 -19.07
N SER A 231 -14.63 13.40 -18.27
CA SER A 231 -14.82 13.31 -16.83
C SER A 231 -16.18 12.73 -16.44
N SER A 232 -17.16 12.69 -17.35
CA SER A 232 -18.46 12.06 -17.13
C SER A 232 -18.39 10.53 -17.16
N ALA A 233 -17.37 9.97 -17.83
CA ALA A 233 -17.07 8.54 -17.81
C ALA A 233 -16.44 8.13 -16.46
N THR A 234 -17.28 8.00 -15.43
CA THR A 234 -16.85 7.87 -14.02
C THR A 234 -15.94 6.66 -13.75
N SER A 235 -16.25 5.47 -14.28
CA SER A 235 -15.39 4.29 -14.09
C SER A 235 -14.02 4.43 -14.76
N ARG A 236 -13.98 4.98 -15.97
CA ARG A 236 -12.74 5.26 -16.70
C ARG A 236 -11.90 6.32 -15.98
N THR A 237 -12.53 7.40 -15.53
CA THR A 237 -11.90 8.47 -14.74
C THR A 237 -11.31 7.92 -13.44
N TYR A 238 -12.04 7.03 -12.76
CA TYR A 238 -11.56 6.36 -11.56
C TYR A 238 -10.31 5.51 -11.85
N ASN A 239 -10.32 4.70 -12.90
CA ASN A 239 -9.17 3.88 -13.30
C ASN A 239 -7.93 4.72 -13.64
N ILE A 240 -8.11 5.84 -14.36
CA ILE A 240 -7.05 6.81 -14.64
C ILE A 240 -6.50 7.39 -13.33
N SER A 241 -7.37 7.68 -12.37
CA SER A 241 -6.95 8.21 -11.08
C SER A 241 -6.15 7.20 -10.26
N VAL A 242 -6.57 5.93 -10.22
CA VAL A 242 -5.83 4.85 -9.54
C VAL A 242 -4.45 4.67 -10.15
N ALA A 243 -4.37 4.47 -11.47
CA ALA A 243 -3.08 4.26 -12.14
C ALA A 243 -2.19 5.51 -12.11
N GLY A 244 -2.78 6.70 -12.27
CA GLY A 244 -2.04 7.96 -12.26
C GLY A 244 -1.44 8.29 -10.89
N ARG A 245 -2.14 7.95 -9.78
CA ARG A 245 -1.61 8.14 -8.41
C ARG A 245 -0.40 7.28 -8.10
N ALA A 246 -0.21 6.15 -8.78
CA ALA A 246 0.97 5.30 -8.60
C ALA A 246 2.29 6.02 -8.98
N PHE A 247 2.21 7.08 -9.80
CA PHE A 247 3.34 7.92 -10.17
C PHE A 247 3.40 9.24 -9.39
N ASP A 248 2.44 9.52 -8.51
CA ASP A 248 2.51 10.73 -7.69
C ASP A 248 3.54 10.55 -6.58
N GLU A 249 4.46 11.50 -6.52
CA GLU A 249 5.59 11.53 -5.58
C GLU A 249 6.62 10.41 -5.76
N LEU A 250 6.64 9.76 -6.92
CA LEU A 250 7.60 8.71 -7.22
C LEU A 250 9.02 9.29 -7.36
N LEU A 251 9.95 8.77 -6.55
CA LEU A 251 11.38 9.05 -6.64
C LEU A 251 12.09 7.98 -7.48
N VAL A 252 12.89 8.41 -8.45
CA VAL A 252 13.64 7.52 -9.35
C VAL A 252 15.12 7.82 -9.22
N ARG A 253 15.91 6.81 -8.81
CA ARG A 253 17.37 6.95 -8.60
C ARG A 253 18.11 7.09 -9.93
N PRO A 254 19.30 7.70 -9.95
CA PRO A 254 20.21 7.64 -11.11
C PRO A 254 20.40 6.19 -11.59
N GLY A 255 20.28 5.97 -12.91
CA GLY A 255 20.41 4.67 -13.57
C GLY A 255 19.26 3.68 -13.35
N GLN A 256 18.22 4.04 -12.58
CA GLN A 256 17.07 3.17 -12.37
C GLN A 256 16.20 3.10 -13.63
N VAL A 257 15.90 1.87 -14.06
CA VAL A 257 14.84 1.60 -15.03
C VAL A 257 13.50 1.50 -14.28
N VAL A 258 12.50 2.21 -14.75
CA VAL A 258 11.14 2.20 -14.21
C VAL A 258 10.23 1.47 -15.18
N SER A 259 9.56 0.42 -14.68
CA SER A 259 8.48 -0.28 -15.39
C SER A 259 7.12 0.30 -15.02
N PHE A 260 6.30 0.62 -16.02
CA PHE A 260 4.93 1.06 -15.79
C PHE A 260 4.11 -0.04 -15.10
N ASN A 261 4.24 -1.29 -15.54
CA ASN A 261 3.51 -2.40 -14.95
C ASN A 261 3.94 -2.74 -13.52
N GLU A 262 5.22 -2.64 -13.18
CA GLU A 262 5.69 -2.84 -11.80
C GLU A 262 5.15 -1.76 -10.85
N ILE A 263 5.11 -0.50 -11.29
CA ILE A 263 4.61 0.61 -10.48
C ILE A 263 3.08 0.55 -10.31
N VAL A 264 2.36 0.23 -11.38
CA VAL A 264 0.88 0.29 -11.40
C VAL A 264 0.21 -1.00 -10.94
N GLY A 265 0.89 -2.15 -11.08
CA GLY A 265 0.40 -3.46 -10.66
C GLY A 265 -0.70 -4.06 -11.54
N PRO A 266 -1.30 -5.20 -11.12
CA PRO A 266 -2.35 -5.90 -11.88
C PRO A 266 -3.64 -5.08 -11.98
N ARG A 267 -4.35 -5.21 -13.11
CA ARG A 267 -5.61 -4.48 -13.36
C ARG A 267 -6.79 -5.36 -12.95
N SER A 268 -6.94 -5.56 -11.64
CA SER A 268 -7.97 -6.42 -11.05
C SER A 268 -8.96 -5.65 -10.18
N PHE A 269 -10.09 -6.28 -9.82
CA PHE A 269 -11.06 -5.71 -8.89
C PHE A 269 -10.48 -5.51 -7.48
N GLU A 270 -9.61 -6.42 -7.02
CA GLU A 270 -8.93 -6.35 -5.72
C GLU A 270 -7.95 -5.19 -5.65
N ALA A 271 -7.31 -4.86 -6.78
CA ALA A 271 -6.50 -3.66 -6.94
C ALA A 271 -7.34 -2.38 -7.10
N GLY A 272 -8.68 -2.50 -7.05
CA GLY A 272 -9.64 -1.40 -7.09
C GLY A 272 -10.13 -1.02 -8.48
N TYR A 273 -9.63 -1.62 -9.56
CA TYR A 273 -10.02 -1.25 -10.92
C TYR A 273 -11.47 -1.58 -11.23
N LYS A 274 -12.09 -0.75 -12.07
CA LYS A 274 -13.46 -0.86 -12.54
C LYS A 274 -13.51 -1.27 -14.01
N THR A 275 -14.62 -1.86 -14.40
CA THR A 275 -14.92 -2.10 -15.82
C THR A 275 -15.16 -0.77 -16.53
N ALA A 276 -14.48 -0.57 -17.65
CA ALA A 276 -14.63 0.56 -18.56
C ALA A 276 -14.16 0.13 -19.97
N PRO A 277 -14.49 0.88 -21.03
CA PRO A 277 -14.05 0.52 -22.38
C PRO A 277 -12.52 0.37 -22.50
N VAL A 278 -12.08 -0.76 -23.04
CA VAL A 278 -10.72 -1.12 -23.41
C VAL A 278 -10.68 -1.46 -24.91
N ILE A 279 -9.48 -1.41 -25.51
CA ILE A 279 -9.30 -1.79 -26.91
C ILE A 279 -8.82 -3.24 -26.96
N VAL A 280 -9.58 -4.11 -27.62
CA VAL A 280 -9.21 -5.50 -27.91
C VAL A 280 -9.48 -5.76 -29.38
N ASN A 281 -8.48 -6.24 -30.14
CA ASN A 281 -8.61 -6.53 -31.57
C ASN A 281 -9.24 -5.39 -32.39
N ASN A 282 -8.82 -4.14 -32.12
CA ASN A 282 -9.30 -2.91 -32.77
C ASN A 282 -10.78 -2.57 -32.48
N GLU A 283 -11.37 -3.16 -31.45
CA GLU A 283 -12.73 -2.87 -31.00
C GLU A 283 -12.75 -2.38 -29.54
N LEU A 284 -13.70 -1.50 -29.24
CA LEU A 284 -13.95 -1.07 -27.86
C LEU A 284 -14.88 -2.07 -27.20
N VAL A 285 -14.36 -2.78 -26.20
CA VAL A 285 -15.12 -3.73 -25.38
C VAL A 285 -14.99 -3.34 -23.92
N ASP A 286 -15.96 -3.73 -23.10
CA ASP A 286 -15.86 -3.49 -21.66
C ASP A 286 -14.80 -4.42 -21.04
N GLY A 287 -13.86 -3.82 -20.31
CA GLY A 287 -12.78 -4.56 -19.65
C GLY A 287 -12.27 -3.87 -18.39
N LEU A 288 -11.52 -4.60 -17.59
CA LEU A 288 -10.92 -4.06 -16.37
C LEU A 288 -9.79 -3.08 -16.69
N GLY A 289 -9.79 -1.93 -16.01
CA GLY A 289 -8.71 -0.95 -16.15
C GLY A 289 -8.79 -0.10 -17.43
N GLY A 290 -9.96 -0.02 -18.08
CA GLY A 290 -10.19 0.94 -19.17
C GLY A 290 -9.76 2.35 -18.76
N GLY A 291 -8.85 2.95 -19.55
CA GLY A 291 -8.20 4.24 -19.28
C GLY A 291 -6.73 4.16 -18.83
N VAL A 292 -6.21 3.00 -18.41
CA VAL A 292 -4.83 2.87 -17.93
C VAL A 292 -3.79 3.18 -19.02
N CYS A 293 -3.99 2.76 -20.26
CA CYS A 293 -3.06 3.07 -21.36
C CYS A 293 -2.93 4.58 -21.64
N GLN A 294 -3.94 5.38 -21.28
CA GLN A 294 -3.84 6.84 -21.35
C GLN A 294 -2.81 7.38 -20.35
N VAL A 295 -2.72 6.79 -19.16
CA VAL A 295 -1.70 7.16 -18.16
C VAL A 295 -0.30 6.80 -18.67
N SER A 296 -0.12 5.60 -19.24
CA SER A 296 1.14 5.18 -19.87
C SER A 296 1.54 6.13 -21.01
N THR A 297 0.59 6.49 -21.87
CA THR A 297 0.81 7.44 -22.96
C THR A 297 1.19 8.83 -22.44
N THR A 298 0.53 9.33 -21.39
CA THR A 298 0.91 10.60 -20.76
C THR A 298 2.33 10.53 -20.22
N LEU A 299 2.68 9.47 -19.49
CA LEU A 299 4.01 9.27 -18.93
C LEU A 299 5.08 9.21 -20.03
N TYR A 300 4.85 8.42 -21.08
CA TYR A 300 5.77 8.31 -22.22
C TYR A 300 6.11 9.69 -22.82
N ASN A 301 5.11 10.53 -23.03
CA ASN A 301 5.34 11.85 -23.59
C ASN A 301 6.03 12.79 -22.60
N SER A 302 5.76 12.69 -21.30
CA SER A 302 6.51 13.42 -20.27
C SER A 302 7.98 13.00 -20.25
N VAL A 303 8.26 11.70 -20.37
CA VAL A 303 9.61 11.13 -20.43
C VAL A 303 10.36 11.59 -21.68
N LEU A 304 9.71 11.60 -22.85
CA LEU A 304 10.28 12.16 -24.07
C LEU A 304 10.68 13.63 -23.88
N LEU A 305 9.76 14.45 -23.38
CA LEU A 305 9.98 15.89 -23.16
C LEU A 305 11.01 16.18 -22.07
N ALA A 306 11.16 15.29 -21.09
CA ALA A 306 12.21 15.36 -20.07
C ALA A 306 13.58 14.90 -20.58
N ASN A 307 13.72 14.58 -21.87
CA ASN A 307 14.94 14.07 -22.49
C ASN A 307 15.46 12.77 -21.83
N LEU A 308 14.56 11.88 -21.39
CA LEU A 308 14.92 10.63 -20.74
C LEU A 308 14.94 9.45 -21.71
N GLU A 309 15.75 8.44 -21.42
CA GLU A 309 15.88 7.26 -22.27
C GLU A 309 14.63 6.38 -22.22
N ILE A 310 14.12 6.01 -23.40
CA ILE A 310 13.05 5.03 -23.57
C ILE A 310 13.69 3.65 -23.68
N VAL A 311 13.35 2.75 -22.78
CA VAL A 311 13.87 1.37 -22.74
C VAL A 311 12.94 0.42 -23.46
N GLU A 312 11.63 0.59 -23.29
CA GLU A 312 10.61 -0.27 -23.88
C GLU A 312 9.35 0.55 -24.18
N ARG A 313 8.78 0.39 -25.37
CA ARG A 313 7.53 1.04 -25.77
C ARG A 313 6.86 0.27 -26.91
N TYR A 314 5.54 0.13 -26.81
CA TYR A 314 4.68 -0.40 -27.87
C TYR A 314 3.55 0.59 -28.20
N ASN A 315 3.08 0.61 -29.45
CA ASN A 315 1.86 1.32 -29.83
C ASN A 315 0.62 0.44 -29.66
N HIS A 316 -0.55 1.07 -29.59
CA HIS A 316 -1.85 0.44 -29.76
C HIS A 316 -2.01 -0.05 -31.21
N SER A 317 -2.88 -1.03 -31.41
CA SER A 317 -3.19 -1.55 -32.75
C SER A 317 -3.95 -0.57 -33.65
N MET A 318 -4.52 0.49 -33.07
CA MET A 318 -5.25 1.56 -33.76
C MET A 318 -4.88 2.94 -33.20
N PRO A 319 -5.01 4.02 -34.00
CA PRO A 319 -4.82 5.38 -33.50
C PRO A 319 -5.82 5.71 -32.38
N ILE A 320 -5.37 6.52 -31.42
CA ILE A 320 -6.16 6.96 -30.27
C ILE A 320 -6.30 8.48 -30.28
N SER A 321 -7.44 8.99 -29.80
CA SER A 321 -7.82 10.40 -29.99
C SER A 321 -7.11 11.40 -29.07
N TYR A 322 -6.57 10.95 -27.93
CA TYR A 322 -6.02 11.84 -26.90
C TYR A 322 -4.52 12.14 -27.06
N VAL A 323 -3.90 11.70 -28.15
CA VAL A 323 -2.50 11.98 -28.49
C VAL A 323 -2.29 11.92 -30.01
N PRO A 324 -1.33 12.66 -30.60
CA PRO A 324 -1.02 12.51 -32.03
C PRO A 324 -0.58 11.08 -32.40
N ILE A 325 -0.85 10.67 -33.64
CA ILE A 325 -0.42 9.36 -34.17
C ILE A 325 1.10 9.21 -34.02
N GLY A 326 1.54 8.06 -33.53
CA GLY A 326 2.93 7.73 -33.25
C GLY A 326 3.37 8.00 -31.81
N ARG A 327 2.59 8.74 -31.03
CA ARG A 327 2.96 9.21 -29.67
C ARG A 327 2.25 8.48 -28.53
N ASP A 328 1.56 7.40 -28.82
CA ASP A 328 0.91 6.56 -27.82
C ASP A 328 1.88 5.57 -27.17
N ALA A 329 1.54 5.04 -26.00
CA ALA A 329 2.25 3.93 -25.38
C ALA A 329 1.22 2.97 -24.76
N THR A 330 1.11 1.77 -25.32
CA THR A 330 0.18 0.75 -24.85
C THR A 330 0.85 -0.15 -23.81
N VAL A 331 0.05 -0.65 -22.88
CA VAL A 331 0.49 -1.56 -21.82
C VAL A 331 -0.57 -2.63 -21.60
N VAL A 332 -0.10 -3.85 -21.37
CA VAL A 332 -0.89 -5.01 -20.99
C VAL A 332 -0.12 -5.70 -19.88
N TYR A 333 -0.73 -5.79 -18.70
CA TYR A 333 -0.07 -6.42 -17.55
C TYR A 333 0.39 -7.84 -17.91
N ASP A 334 1.61 -8.19 -17.52
CA ASP A 334 2.31 -9.45 -17.86
C ASP A 334 2.60 -9.71 -19.36
N ALA A 335 2.38 -8.74 -20.26
CA ALA A 335 2.63 -8.93 -21.70
C ALA A 335 3.33 -7.74 -22.40
N LEU A 336 2.77 -6.53 -22.30
CA LEU A 336 3.32 -5.32 -22.94
C LEU A 336 3.58 -4.26 -21.88
N ASP A 337 4.77 -3.67 -21.89
CA ASP A 337 5.15 -2.67 -20.89
C ASP A 337 5.67 -1.38 -21.52
N PHE A 338 5.66 -0.32 -20.71
CA PHE A 338 6.38 0.90 -21.01
C PHE A 338 7.48 1.07 -19.95
N LYS A 339 8.74 1.17 -20.40
CA LYS A 339 9.90 1.32 -19.54
C LYS A 339 10.74 2.50 -19.95
N PHE A 340 11.24 3.26 -18.97
CA PHE A 340 12.20 4.33 -19.17
C PHE A 340 13.33 4.25 -18.15
N CYS A 341 14.47 4.85 -18.47
CA CYS A 341 15.61 4.92 -17.56
C CYS A 341 15.80 6.36 -17.07
N ASN A 342 16.08 6.52 -15.77
CA ASN A 342 16.70 7.75 -15.29
C ASN A 342 18.18 7.76 -15.70
N ASN A 343 18.46 8.19 -16.93
CA ASN A 343 19.81 8.32 -17.47
C ASN A 343 20.52 9.62 -17.02
N THR A 344 20.04 10.27 -15.96
CA THR A 344 20.66 11.47 -15.37
C THR A 344 21.58 11.09 -14.20
N ALA A 345 22.38 12.05 -13.73
CA ALA A 345 23.26 11.86 -12.58
C ALA A 345 22.55 11.97 -11.21
N ASP A 346 21.34 12.53 -11.20
CA ASP A 346 20.59 12.89 -9.99
C ASP A 346 19.22 12.20 -9.93
N TYR A 347 18.51 12.37 -8.82
CA TYR A 347 17.18 11.78 -8.68
C TYR A 347 16.16 12.51 -9.56
N LEU A 348 15.15 11.77 -9.99
CA LEU A 348 13.92 12.35 -10.54
C LEU A 348 12.80 12.25 -9.52
N TYR A 349 11.90 13.23 -9.56
CA TYR A 349 10.66 13.24 -8.80
C TYR A 349 9.49 13.40 -9.76
N LEU A 350 8.57 12.45 -9.75
CA LEU A 350 7.37 12.50 -10.58
C LEU A 350 6.20 13.03 -9.75
N LYS A 351 5.40 13.92 -10.36
CA LYS A 351 4.08 14.32 -9.84
C LYS A 351 3.02 14.02 -10.86
N SER A 352 1.90 13.51 -10.39
CA SER A 352 0.74 13.22 -11.21
C SER A 352 -0.44 14.06 -10.74
N TYR A 353 -0.95 14.90 -11.63
CA TYR A 353 -2.09 15.78 -11.36
C TYR A 353 -3.28 15.28 -12.17
N ILE A 354 -4.33 14.86 -11.48
CA ILE A 354 -5.57 14.36 -12.11
C ILE A 354 -6.75 15.17 -11.60
N GLY A 355 -7.54 15.71 -12.52
CA GLY A 355 -8.72 16.51 -12.20
C GLY A 355 -9.28 17.17 -13.45
N SER A 356 -10.53 17.65 -13.40
CA SER A 356 -11.13 18.45 -14.46
C SER A 356 -11.05 17.85 -15.88
N GLY A 357 -11.11 16.52 -16.02
CA GLY A 357 -11.04 15.85 -17.32
C GLY A 357 -9.63 15.83 -17.94
N GLN A 358 -8.58 15.94 -17.13
CA GLN A 358 -7.20 15.83 -17.60
C GLN A 358 -6.31 15.10 -16.60
N ILE A 359 -5.23 14.52 -17.14
CA ILE A 359 -4.10 13.99 -16.39
C ILE A 359 -2.82 14.64 -16.89
N THR A 360 -2.02 15.16 -15.98
CA THR A 360 -0.69 15.70 -16.24
C THR A 360 0.34 14.91 -15.43
N ILE A 361 1.40 14.45 -16.08
CA ILE A 361 2.56 13.89 -15.37
C ILE A 361 3.74 14.81 -15.58
N ASN A 362 4.32 15.32 -14.50
CA ASN A 362 5.50 16.16 -14.51
C ASN A 362 6.68 15.41 -13.92
N ILE A 363 7.85 15.56 -14.55
CA ILE A 363 9.12 15.01 -14.10
C ILE A 363 10.01 16.18 -13.68
N TYR A 364 10.39 16.20 -12.42
CA TYR A 364 11.32 17.17 -11.82
C TYR A 364 12.67 16.52 -11.57
N GLY A 365 13.73 17.31 -11.60
CA GLY A 365 15.11 16.87 -11.34
C GLY A 365 16.08 18.05 -11.32
N ASN A 366 17.37 17.77 -11.51
CA ASN A 366 18.41 18.79 -11.60
C ASN A 366 18.26 19.60 -12.89
N THR A 367 18.06 20.92 -12.76
CA THR A 367 17.77 21.77 -13.91
C THR A 367 18.94 21.94 -14.86
N ALA A 368 20.17 21.63 -14.43
CA ALA A 368 21.33 21.57 -15.31
C ALA A 368 21.21 20.48 -16.40
N TYR A 369 20.41 19.44 -16.19
CA TYR A 369 20.13 18.41 -17.20
C TYR A 369 19.13 18.88 -18.26
N LYS A 370 18.31 19.89 -17.96
CA LYS A 370 17.21 20.31 -18.82
C LYS A 370 17.71 20.76 -20.19
N LYS A 371 17.07 20.27 -21.25
CA LYS A 371 17.27 20.68 -22.65
C LYS A 371 15.97 21.21 -23.24
N ASP A 372 16.07 21.94 -24.34
CA ASP A 372 14.90 22.28 -25.14
C ASP A 372 14.54 21.07 -26.01
N VAL A 373 13.41 20.43 -25.71
CA VAL A 373 12.98 19.20 -26.37
C VAL A 373 11.68 19.40 -27.09
N ARG A 374 11.67 18.99 -28.36
CA ARG A 374 10.46 18.92 -29.18
C ARG A 374 10.25 17.49 -29.67
N VAL A 375 8.98 17.07 -29.68
CA VAL A 375 8.58 15.76 -30.19
C VAL A 375 7.85 15.98 -31.50
N GLU A 376 8.43 15.49 -32.58
CA GLU A 376 7.83 15.48 -33.92
C GLU A 376 7.26 14.10 -34.20
N ALA A 377 6.03 14.03 -34.68
CA ALA A 377 5.44 12.77 -35.12
C ALA A 377 4.89 12.94 -36.53
N TYR A 378 5.18 11.98 -37.41
CA TYR A 378 4.78 12.04 -38.81
C TYR A 378 4.30 10.67 -39.29
N VAL A 379 3.16 10.69 -39.99
CA VAL A 379 2.63 9.52 -40.71
C VAL A 379 3.41 9.39 -42.00
N THR A 380 4.12 8.27 -42.15
CA THR A 380 4.93 8.00 -43.35
C THR A 380 4.15 7.24 -44.41
N ARG A 381 3.18 6.41 -44.01
CA ARG A 381 2.34 5.63 -44.90
C ARG A 381 0.93 5.52 -44.33
N GLU A 382 -0.05 5.69 -45.19
CA GLU A 382 -1.42 5.21 -44.96
C GLU A 382 -1.57 3.83 -45.58
N LEU A 383 -2.33 2.97 -44.91
CA LEU A 383 -2.58 1.60 -45.32
C LEU A 383 -4.08 1.46 -45.55
N ASP A 384 -4.49 1.23 -46.80
CA ASP A 384 -5.89 0.98 -47.12
C ASP A 384 -6.38 -0.35 -46.54
N TYR A 385 -7.67 -0.41 -46.22
CA TYR A 385 -8.32 -1.62 -45.76
C TYR A 385 -8.89 -2.41 -46.93
N ASN A 386 -9.11 -3.72 -46.74
CA ASN A 386 -9.81 -4.55 -47.72
C ASN A 386 -11.31 -4.55 -47.45
N VAL A 387 -12.11 -4.74 -48.49
CA VAL A 387 -13.55 -5.03 -48.39
C VAL A 387 -13.73 -6.54 -48.49
N ILE A 388 -14.33 -7.13 -47.46
CA ILE A 388 -14.63 -8.56 -47.37
C ILE A 388 -16.14 -8.71 -47.55
N TYR A 389 -16.54 -9.56 -48.50
CA TYR A 389 -17.95 -9.91 -48.73
C TYR A 389 -18.26 -11.23 -48.03
N GLU A 390 -19.35 -11.26 -47.27
CA GLU A 390 -19.82 -12.45 -46.54
C GLU A 390 -21.28 -12.74 -46.90
N ASP A 391 -21.60 -13.97 -47.30
CA ASP A 391 -22.98 -14.36 -47.62
C ASP A 391 -23.84 -14.39 -46.34
N ASP A 392 -24.99 -13.74 -46.35
CA ASP A 392 -25.97 -13.74 -45.24
C ASP A 392 -27.33 -14.24 -45.75
N PRO A 393 -27.74 -15.48 -45.40
CA PRO A 393 -29.01 -16.05 -45.84
C PRO A 393 -30.24 -15.39 -45.20
N ASN A 394 -30.04 -14.53 -44.19
CA ASN A 394 -31.14 -13.80 -43.55
C ASN A 394 -31.45 -12.46 -44.25
N LEU A 395 -30.62 -12.05 -45.21
CA LEU A 395 -30.85 -10.85 -46.01
C LEU A 395 -31.43 -11.25 -47.38
N PRO A 396 -32.41 -10.50 -47.92
CA PRO A 396 -32.95 -10.78 -49.24
C PRO A 396 -31.87 -10.76 -50.33
N GLU A 397 -31.99 -11.67 -51.30
CA GLU A 397 -31.05 -11.80 -52.41
C GLU A 397 -30.71 -10.45 -53.06
N GLY A 398 -29.40 -10.18 -53.20
CA GLY A 398 -28.89 -8.94 -53.80
C GLY A 398 -28.86 -7.73 -52.86
N THR A 399 -29.26 -7.86 -51.60
CA THR A 399 -29.11 -6.79 -50.59
C THR A 399 -27.68 -6.76 -50.06
N GLU A 400 -27.03 -5.61 -50.05
CA GLU A 400 -25.74 -5.42 -49.39
C GLU A 400 -25.90 -4.60 -48.10
N VAL A 401 -25.36 -5.10 -46.99
CA VAL A 401 -25.38 -4.42 -45.69
C VAL A 401 -23.98 -4.40 -45.10
N VAL A 402 -23.45 -3.21 -44.81
CA VAL A 402 -22.17 -3.07 -44.09
C VAL A 402 -22.35 -3.60 -42.66
N LYS A 403 -21.72 -4.74 -42.37
CA LYS A 403 -21.70 -5.35 -41.02
C LYS A 403 -20.63 -4.72 -40.14
N LYS A 404 -19.50 -4.33 -40.73
CA LYS A 404 -18.38 -3.70 -40.04
C LYS A 404 -17.73 -2.64 -40.93
N GLU A 405 -17.58 -1.43 -40.40
CA GLU A 405 -16.91 -0.36 -41.12
C GLU A 405 -15.41 -0.61 -41.23
N GLY A 406 -14.84 -0.24 -42.38
CA GLY A 406 -13.40 -0.29 -42.61
C GLY A 406 -12.70 0.94 -42.03
N ALA A 407 -11.47 0.76 -41.56
CA ALA A 407 -10.62 1.86 -41.10
C ALA A 407 -9.21 1.71 -41.66
N LYS A 408 -8.65 2.82 -42.15
CA LYS A 408 -7.26 2.86 -42.61
C LYS A 408 -6.29 2.57 -41.47
N GLY A 409 -5.20 1.90 -41.82
CA GLY A 409 -4.03 1.75 -40.97
C GLY A 409 -2.99 2.83 -41.27
N PHE A 410 -1.96 2.90 -40.43
CA PHE A 410 -0.92 3.93 -40.53
C PHE A 410 0.43 3.38 -40.07
N ILE A 411 1.51 3.81 -40.74
CA ILE A 411 2.88 3.68 -40.22
C ILE A 411 3.36 5.07 -39.85
N ALA A 412 3.67 5.28 -38.57
CA ALA A 412 4.12 6.58 -38.06
C ALA A 412 5.46 6.49 -37.35
N PHE A 413 6.24 7.54 -37.47
CA PHE A 413 7.51 7.71 -36.75
C PHE A 413 7.39 8.87 -35.78
N THR A 414 8.07 8.75 -34.65
CA THR A 414 8.22 9.83 -33.68
C THR A 414 9.70 10.11 -33.51
N GLU A 415 10.08 11.38 -33.59
CA GLU A 415 11.43 11.86 -33.38
C GLU A 415 11.47 12.82 -32.20
N ARG A 416 12.47 12.63 -31.35
CA ARG A 416 12.81 13.60 -30.32
C ARG A 416 13.95 14.48 -30.83
N VAL A 417 13.66 15.77 -30.96
CA VAL A 417 14.62 16.80 -31.33
C VAL A 417 15.08 17.52 -30.07
N VAL A 418 16.36 17.44 -29.78
CA VAL A 418 16.99 18.06 -28.62
C VAL A 418 17.82 19.24 -29.08
N SER A 419 17.56 20.41 -28.50
CA SER A 419 18.24 21.65 -28.81
C SER A 419 18.88 22.27 -27.58
N GLU A 420 19.97 23.00 -27.81
CA GLU A 420 20.66 23.80 -26.80
C GLU A 420 21.01 25.15 -27.39
N ASN A 421 20.65 26.24 -26.70
CA ASN A 421 20.84 27.61 -27.17
C ASN A 421 20.28 27.86 -28.59
N GLY A 422 19.12 27.26 -28.89
CA GLY A 422 18.43 27.38 -30.18
C GLY A 422 19.05 26.58 -31.33
N ARG A 423 20.05 25.74 -31.07
CA ARG A 423 20.63 24.83 -32.08
C ARG A 423 20.27 23.38 -31.76
N GLU A 424 19.83 22.64 -32.78
CA GLU A 424 19.64 21.20 -32.68
C GLU A 424 21.00 20.53 -32.43
N ILE A 425 21.08 19.75 -31.35
CA ILE A 425 22.28 18.99 -30.96
C ILE A 425 22.09 17.49 -31.14
N LYS A 426 20.83 17.02 -31.17
CA LYS A 426 20.52 15.60 -31.30
C LYS A 426 19.11 15.40 -31.88
N ARG A 427 18.96 14.35 -32.68
CA ARG A 427 17.68 13.85 -33.19
C ARG A 427 17.64 12.34 -33.02
N ASP A 428 16.72 11.88 -32.17
CA ASP A 428 16.54 10.46 -31.85
C ASP A 428 15.22 9.96 -32.44
N SER A 429 15.28 9.11 -33.46
CA SER A 429 14.11 8.38 -33.93
C SER A 429 13.71 7.32 -32.92
N GLN A 430 12.46 7.37 -32.46
CA GLN A 430 11.86 6.33 -31.62
C GLN A 430 11.42 5.15 -32.48
N SER A 431 11.10 4.02 -31.85
CA SER A 431 10.49 2.87 -32.54
C SER A 431 9.27 3.31 -33.36
N TYR A 432 9.18 2.84 -34.61
CA TYR A 432 8.04 3.12 -35.45
C TYR A 432 6.76 2.54 -34.84
N SER A 433 5.62 3.17 -35.15
CA SER A 433 4.30 2.70 -34.75
C SER A 433 3.57 2.14 -35.96
N ASP A 434 3.03 0.94 -35.80
CA ASP A 434 2.27 0.22 -36.82
C ASP A 434 0.82 0.04 -36.37
N TYR A 435 -0.08 0.76 -37.02
CA TYR A 435 -1.51 0.67 -36.79
C TYR A 435 -2.13 -0.11 -37.93
N THR A 436 -2.61 -1.32 -37.64
CA THR A 436 -3.15 -2.23 -38.66
C THR A 436 -4.52 -1.74 -39.16
N PRO A 437 -4.76 -1.72 -40.49
CA PRO A 437 -6.09 -1.44 -41.03
C PRO A 437 -7.15 -2.41 -40.52
N VAL A 438 -8.37 -1.92 -40.38
CA VAL A 438 -9.55 -2.74 -40.09
C VAL A 438 -10.31 -2.94 -41.40
N ASN A 439 -10.46 -4.19 -41.84
CA ASN A 439 -11.21 -4.51 -43.06
C ASN A 439 -12.70 -4.17 -42.90
N GLN A 440 -13.31 -3.66 -43.97
CA GLN A 440 -14.75 -3.49 -44.07
C GLN A 440 -15.39 -4.85 -44.35
N VAL A 441 -16.50 -5.16 -43.69
CA VAL A 441 -17.26 -6.39 -43.95
C VAL A 441 -18.64 -6.01 -44.47
N ILE A 442 -18.97 -6.48 -45.67
CA ILE A 442 -20.27 -6.30 -46.32
C ILE A 442 -20.95 -7.65 -46.39
N ALA A 443 -22.11 -7.77 -45.75
CA ALA A 443 -22.97 -8.93 -45.90
C ALA A 443 -23.77 -8.82 -47.19
N VAL A 444 -23.73 -9.86 -48.02
CA VAL A 444 -24.49 -10.00 -49.26
C VAL A 444 -25.65 -10.96 -49.02
N GLY A 445 -26.87 -10.50 -49.24
CA GLY A 445 -28.06 -11.30 -49.06
C GLY A 445 -28.13 -12.44 -50.06
N THR A 446 -28.34 -13.64 -49.52
CA THR A 446 -28.53 -14.89 -50.28
C THR A 446 -29.87 -15.56 -49.93
N GLY A 447 -30.70 -14.91 -49.11
CA GLY A 447 -32.03 -15.40 -48.74
C GLY A 447 -33.02 -15.26 -49.90
N GLU A 448 -33.82 -16.30 -50.12
CA GLU A 448 -34.88 -16.28 -51.14
C GLU A 448 -35.80 -15.06 -50.93
N ALA A 449 -36.04 -14.30 -52.01
CA ALA A 449 -36.98 -13.20 -51.99
C ALA A 449 -38.35 -13.70 -51.51
N ALA A 450 -38.90 -13.09 -50.46
CA ALA A 450 -40.27 -13.38 -50.03
C ALA A 450 -41.20 -13.18 -51.25
N PRO A 451 -42.05 -14.16 -51.60
CA PRO A 451 -42.85 -14.10 -52.82
C PRO A 451 -43.72 -12.84 -52.79
N GLN A 452 -43.55 -11.97 -53.80
CA GLN A 452 -44.44 -10.85 -54.02
C GLN A 452 -45.85 -11.39 -54.27
N MET A 453 -46.78 -11.13 -53.33
CA MET A 453 -48.20 -11.32 -53.61
C MET A 453 -48.60 -10.34 -54.72
N ALA A 454 -48.91 -10.88 -55.90
CA ALA A 454 -49.47 -10.11 -57.00
C ALA A 454 -50.78 -9.43 -56.58
N PRO A 455 -51.08 -8.19 -57.03
CA PRO A 455 -52.38 -7.58 -56.83
C PRO A 455 -53.45 -8.45 -57.49
N GLY A 456 -54.46 -8.86 -56.71
CA GLY A 456 -55.60 -9.60 -57.22
C GLY A 456 -56.31 -8.81 -58.33
N ALA A 457 -56.61 -9.51 -59.42
CA ALA A 457 -57.39 -8.99 -60.53
C ALA A 457 -58.75 -8.48 -60.05
N VAL A 458 -59.07 -7.25 -60.46
CA VAL A 458 -60.39 -6.64 -60.29
C VAL A 458 -61.29 -7.23 -61.37
N ASP A 459 -62.37 -7.89 -60.97
CA ASP A 459 -63.43 -8.35 -61.87
C ASP A 459 -64.52 -7.26 -61.92
N ASP A 460 -64.84 -6.81 -63.14
CA ASP A 460 -65.80 -5.76 -63.44
C ASP A 460 -67.24 -6.30 -63.37
N ALA A 461 -68.09 -5.73 -62.50
CA ALA A 461 -69.54 -5.86 -62.58
C ALA A 461 -70.27 -4.57 -62.17
N GLN A 462 -70.67 -3.82 -63.20
CA GLN A 462 -71.82 -2.90 -63.39
C GLN A 462 -72.56 -2.24 -62.19
N ASP A 463 -72.49 -0.89 -62.19
CA ASP A 463 -73.56 0.11 -62.25
C ASP A 463 -74.81 0.03 -61.31
N THR A 464 -74.98 1.03 -60.43
CA THR A 464 -76.04 2.08 -60.59
C THR A 464 -76.07 3.10 -59.43
N SER A 465 -75.97 4.37 -59.83
CA SER A 465 -76.48 5.65 -59.28
C SER A 465 -76.88 5.81 -57.78
N THR A 466 -76.33 6.84 -57.13
CA THR A 466 -76.96 8.14 -56.79
C THR A 466 -76.32 8.79 -55.55
N GLY A 467 -76.15 10.12 -55.55
CA GLY A 467 -76.15 10.91 -54.30
C GLY A 467 -74.87 11.70 -53.94
N ARG A 468 -74.78 12.92 -54.47
CA ARG A 468 -74.03 14.11 -53.96
C ARG A 468 -74.35 14.45 -52.48
N PRO A 469 -73.74 15.50 -51.86
CA PRO A 469 -72.44 16.16 -52.10
C PRO A 469 -71.65 16.59 -50.83
N GLY A 470 -70.39 16.99 -51.03
CA GLY A 470 -69.84 18.21 -50.43
C GLY A 470 -68.85 18.03 -49.27
N VAL A 471 -67.67 18.64 -49.37
CA VAL A 471 -67.39 19.97 -48.79
C VAL A 471 -65.89 20.28 -48.94
N ASP A 472 -65.64 21.50 -49.45
CA ASP A 472 -64.37 22.22 -49.48
C ASP A 472 -63.85 22.56 -48.07
N GLY A 473 -62.54 22.84 -47.97
CA GLY A 473 -62.11 24.03 -47.20
C GLY A 473 -61.24 23.82 -45.97
N ASN A 474 -59.94 23.97 -46.19
CA ASN A 474 -59.08 25.02 -45.63
C ASN A 474 -58.93 25.26 -44.10
N THR A 475 -57.65 25.46 -43.74
CA THR A 475 -57.06 26.42 -42.76
C THR A 475 -57.11 26.19 -41.24
N GLU A 476 -55.90 26.24 -40.67
CA GLU A 476 -55.44 26.86 -39.40
C GLU A 476 -56.37 26.90 -38.18
N ASN A 477 -55.89 26.43 -37.01
CA ASN A 477 -55.32 27.28 -35.95
C ASN A 477 -55.03 26.48 -34.65
N SER A 478 -53.90 26.84 -34.04
CA SER A 478 -53.45 26.76 -32.64
C SER A 478 -54.44 26.33 -31.53
N ARG A 479 -53.98 25.45 -30.62
CA ARG A 479 -53.58 25.77 -29.21
C ARG A 479 -53.44 24.50 -28.34
N GLU A 480 -52.50 24.60 -27.39
CA GLU A 480 -52.53 24.03 -26.03
C GLU A 480 -52.33 22.52 -25.81
N HIS A 481 -51.22 22.12 -25.20
CA HIS A 481 -51.05 21.96 -23.73
C HIS A 481 -49.68 21.34 -23.39
N HIS A 482 -48.98 21.94 -22.43
CA HIS A 482 -47.84 21.37 -21.71
C HIS A 482 -48.30 20.39 -20.62
N PRO A 483 -47.40 19.51 -20.14
CA PRO A 483 -47.34 19.23 -18.71
C PRO A 483 -45.96 19.55 -18.12
N VAL A 484 -46.00 20.03 -16.88
CA VAL A 484 -44.89 20.43 -15.99
C VAL A 484 -44.74 19.38 -14.88
N ILE A 485 -43.51 19.03 -14.49
CA ILE A 485 -43.13 18.49 -13.16
C ILE A 485 -41.73 19.04 -12.77
N PRO A 486 -41.44 19.29 -11.45
CA PRO A 486 -40.70 20.47 -11.00
C PRO A 486 -39.24 20.23 -10.58
N GLY A 487 -38.44 21.30 -10.63
CA GLY A 487 -37.09 21.40 -10.09
C GLY A 487 -37.04 22.06 -8.71
N SER A 488 -36.18 21.53 -7.85
CA SER A 488 -35.79 22.02 -6.53
C SER A 488 -34.87 23.24 -6.61
N LYS A 489 -35.09 24.21 -5.71
CA LYS A 489 -34.27 25.43 -5.52
C LYS A 489 -33.00 25.14 -4.69
N PRO A 490 -31.92 25.92 -4.88
CA PRO A 490 -30.90 26.12 -3.85
C PRO A 490 -31.21 27.35 -2.99
N SER A 491 -30.90 27.26 -1.70
CA SER A 491 -30.89 28.37 -0.75
C SER A 491 -29.53 29.07 -0.78
N ASN A 492 -29.52 30.38 -0.97
CA ASN A 492 -28.39 31.25 -0.69
C ASN A 492 -28.83 32.25 0.39
N SER A 493 -28.06 32.38 1.47
CA SER A 493 -28.23 33.42 2.47
C SER A 493 -26.86 33.99 2.83
N GLU A 494 -26.63 35.25 2.46
CA GLU A 494 -25.61 36.11 3.05
C GLU A 494 -26.16 36.75 4.34
N SER A 495 -25.32 36.85 5.38
CA SER A 495 -24.99 38.11 6.09
C SER A 495 -24.43 37.85 7.50
N ARG A 496 -23.12 38.04 7.67
CA ARG A 496 -22.47 38.96 8.64
C ARG A 496 -20.97 38.69 8.75
#